data_AF-A0A1I3H591-F1
#
_entry.id   AF-A0A1I3H591-F1
#
_cell.length_a   1.000
_cell.length_b   1.000
_cell.length_c   1.000
_cell.angle_alpha   90.00
_cell.angle_beta   90.00
_cell.angle_gamma   90.00
#
_symmetry.space_group_name_H-M   'P 1'
#
loop_
_entity.id
_entity.type
_entity.pdbx_description
1 polymer ?
#
loop_
_entity_poly.entity_id
_entity_poly.type
_entity_poly.pdbx_seq_one_letter_code
_entity_poly.pdbx_strand_id
1 'polypeptide(L)'
;MGRDIATGRFVKGLIPWNKGVKGVPSVGRMHETQYKSGSKPANWRPVGSTRVNVDGYIEIKVAEGMHQWRLLHREVWKQHRGEYPPKGTALIFINGNKQDCDINNLKLVTRRELMERNTVQNLPENLKQVIRLKGVLRRKINGK
;
A
#
# COMPACT_ATOMS: atom_id res chain seq x y z
N MET A 1 46.81 -31.70 -13.27
CA MET A 1 45.36 -31.52 -13.10
C MET A 1 45.12 -30.17 -12.45
N GLY A 2 44.74 -29.16 -13.24
CA GLY A 2 44.53 -27.78 -12.77
C GLY A 2 43.22 -27.66 -11.99
N ARG A 3 43.28 -27.11 -10.78
CA ARG A 3 42.11 -26.75 -9.99
C ARG A 3 41.63 -25.37 -10.46
N ASP A 4 40.52 -25.33 -11.19
CA ASP A 4 39.87 -24.07 -11.55
C ASP A 4 39.23 -23.45 -10.31
N ILE A 5 39.67 -22.23 -10.00
CA ILE A 5 39.22 -21.40 -8.89
C ILE A 5 37.78 -20.95 -9.19
N ALA A 6 36.82 -21.40 -8.38
CA ALA A 6 35.44 -20.95 -8.47
C ALA A 6 35.35 -19.46 -8.07
N THR A 7 35.28 -18.56 -9.06
CA THR A 7 35.31 -17.10 -8.87
C THR A 7 34.00 -16.49 -8.34
N GLY A 8 33.02 -17.30 -7.91
CA GLY A 8 31.75 -16.82 -7.34
C GLY A 8 30.86 -16.05 -8.32
N ARG A 9 31.16 -16.08 -9.63
CA ARG A 9 30.41 -15.39 -10.67
C ARG A 9 30.02 -16.39 -11.76
N PHE A 10 28.85 -16.21 -12.35
CA PHE A 10 28.43 -16.99 -13.51
C PHE A 10 29.23 -16.54 -14.75
N VAL A 11 29.87 -17.49 -15.44
CA VAL A 11 30.63 -17.22 -16.67
C VAL A 11 29.65 -17.05 -17.84
N LYS A 12 29.94 -16.12 -18.75
CA LYS A 12 29.14 -15.90 -19.97
C LYS A 12 29.06 -17.20 -20.77
N GLY A 13 27.85 -17.69 -21.04
CA GLY A 13 27.60 -18.96 -21.73
C GLY A 13 27.36 -20.17 -20.81
N LEU A 14 27.47 -20.01 -19.50
CA LEU A 14 27.13 -21.08 -18.54
C LEU A 14 25.64 -21.45 -18.67
N ILE A 15 25.38 -22.73 -18.95
CA ILE A 15 24.05 -23.31 -18.91
C ILE A 15 23.82 -23.89 -17.51
N PRO A 16 22.85 -23.37 -16.74
CA PRO A 16 22.50 -23.96 -15.44
C PRO A 16 22.06 -25.41 -15.59
N TRP A 17 22.40 -26.25 -14.61
CA TRP A 17 22.07 -27.68 -14.61
C TRP A 17 20.56 -27.99 -14.70
N ASN A 18 19.71 -27.02 -14.36
CA ASN A 18 18.25 -27.13 -14.40
C ASN A 18 17.62 -26.41 -15.61
N LYS A 19 18.40 -25.91 -16.57
CA LYS A 19 17.85 -25.24 -17.76
C LYS A 19 16.97 -26.22 -18.55
N GLY A 20 15.70 -25.85 -18.74
CA GLY A 20 14.71 -26.67 -19.45
C GLY A 20 13.98 -27.69 -18.58
N VAL A 21 14.38 -27.87 -17.32
CA VAL A 21 13.66 -28.73 -16.36
C VAL A 21 12.51 -27.93 -15.76
N LYS A 22 11.27 -28.25 -16.15
CA LYS A 22 10.06 -27.72 -15.51
C LYS A 22 9.53 -28.74 -14.50
N GLY A 23 9.34 -28.31 -13.26
CA GLY A 23 8.77 -29.16 -12.21
C GLY A 23 9.70 -30.31 -11.85
N VAL A 24 10.76 -30.02 -11.08
CA VAL A 24 11.56 -31.08 -10.44
C VAL A 24 10.61 -31.92 -9.56
N PRO A 25 10.63 -33.26 -9.64
CA PRO A 25 9.80 -34.10 -8.79
C PRO A 25 10.09 -33.78 -7.32
N SER A 26 9.06 -33.76 -6.49
CA SER A 26 9.18 -33.42 -5.08
C SER A 26 10.08 -34.44 -4.38
N VAL A 27 11.31 -34.06 -4.01
CA VAL A 27 12.27 -34.94 -3.32
C VAL A 27 12.16 -34.73 -1.81
N GLY A 28 12.15 -35.81 -1.03
CA GLY A 28 12.10 -35.77 0.43
C GLY A 28 10.84 -35.06 0.96
N ARG A 29 10.99 -34.22 1.98
CA ARG A 29 9.87 -33.49 2.62
C ARG A 29 9.28 -32.35 1.79
N MET A 30 9.78 -32.11 0.56
CA MET A 30 9.27 -31.05 -0.32
C MET A 30 7.77 -31.22 -0.61
N HIS A 31 7.29 -32.45 -0.71
CA HIS A 31 5.87 -32.74 -0.94
C HIS A 31 4.96 -32.23 0.21
N GLU A 32 5.48 -32.13 1.44
CA GLU A 32 4.72 -31.65 2.61
C GLU A 32 4.51 -30.12 2.58
N THR A 33 5.43 -29.37 1.98
CA THR A 33 5.48 -27.89 2.07
C THR A 33 5.18 -27.17 0.76
N GLN A 34 5.02 -27.91 -0.34
CA GLN A 34 4.62 -27.34 -1.63
C GLN A 34 3.22 -26.72 -1.58
N TYR A 35 3.09 -25.53 -2.17
CA TYR A 35 1.79 -24.92 -2.40
C TYR A 35 0.96 -25.80 -3.32
N LYS A 36 -0.20 -26.23 -2.83
CA LYS A 36 -1.18 -26.96 -3.62
C LYS A 36 -1.85 -26.01 -4.60
N SER A 37 -2.26 -26.51 -5.76
CA SER A 37 -3.07 -25.70 -6.68
C SER A 37 -4.32 -25.18 -5.98
N GLY A 38 -4.64 -23.90 -6.16
CA GLY A 38 -5.75 -23.23 -5.48
C GLY A 38 -5.53 -22.92 -3.99
N SER A 39 -4.34 -23.17 -3.43
CA SER A 39 -4.05 -22.80 -2.05
C SER A 39 -4.16 -21.29 -1.86
N LYS A 40 -4.98 -20.86 -0.90
CA LYS A 40 -5.10 -19.47 -0.51
C LYS A 40 -4.14 -19.18 0.65
N PRO A 41 -3.37 -18.09 0.61
CA PRO A 41 -2.54 -17.68 1.73
C PRO A 41 -3.40 -17.44 2.99
N ALA A 42 -2.79 -17.56 4.18
CA ALA A 42 -3.49 -17.38 5.46
C ALA A 42 -4.15 -15.98 5.61
N ASN A 43 -3.60 -14.96 4.95
CA ASN A 43 -4.13 -13.60 4.95
C ASN A 43 -5.12 -13.32 3.81
N TRP A 44 -5.51 -14.34 3.04
CA TRP A 44 -6.53 -14.19 2.00
C TRP A 44 -7.88 -13.80 2.64
N ARG A 45 -8.61 -12.93 1.93
CA ARG A 45 -9.93 -12.43 2.31
C ARG A 45 -10.86 -12.51 1.09
N PRO A 46 -12.15 -12.79 1.23
CA PRO A 46 -13.08 -12.75 0.09
C PRO A 46 -13.30 -11.31 -0.43
N VAL A 47 -13.70 -11.17 -1.69
CA VAL A 47 -14.21 -9.90 -2.25
C VAL A 47 -15.34 -9.36 -1.36
N GLY A 48 -15.36 -8.05 -1.15
CA GLY A 48 -16.24 -7.35 -0.22
C GLY A 48 -15.66 -7.16 1.18
N SER A 49 -14.59 -7.88 1.54
CA SER A 49 -13.93 -7.67 2.83
C SER A 49 -13.35 -6.26 2.97
N THR A 50 -13.39 -5.71 4.18
CA THR A 50 -12.80 -4.41 4.50
C THR A 50 -11.61 -4.55 5.44
N ARG A 51 -10.70 -3.56 5.42
CA ARG A 51 -9.58 -3.44 6.37
C ARG A 51 -9.21 -1.98 6.57
N VAL A 52 -8.58 -1.65 7.70
CA VAL A 52 -7.96 -0.33 7.90
C VAL A 52 -6.47 -0.41 7.54
N ASN A 53 -5.99 0.52 6.73
CA ASN A 53 -4.57 0.57 6.34
C ASN A 53 -3.73 1.37 7.33
N VAL A 54 -2.41 1.40 7.11
CA VAL A 54 -1.45 2.11 7.98
C VAL A 54 -1.70 3.61 8.10
N ASP A 55 -2.35 4.21 7.09
CA ASP A 55 -2.71 5.63 7.06
C ASP A 55 -4.08 5.93 7.72
N GLY A 56 -4.76 4.89 8.21
CA GLY A 56 -6.06 4.98 8.89
C GLY A 56 -7.28 5.02 7.97
N TYR A 57 -7.12 4.75 6.67
CA TYR A 57 -8.25 4.66 5.73
C TYR A 57 -8.82 3.25 5.68
N ILE A 58 -10.13 3.14 5.42
CA ILE A 58 -10.75 1.86 5.09
C ILE A 58 -10.47 1.52 3.62
N GLU A 59 -10.01 0.30 3.38
CA GLU A 59 -9.92 -0.33 2.07
C GLU A 59 -10.95 -1.45 1.96
N ILE A 60 -11.51 -1.62 0.77
CA ILE A 60 -12.41 -2.72 0.41
C ILE A 60 -11.77 -3.57 -0.70
N LYS A 61 -11.87 -4.89 -0.57
CA LYS A 61 -11.43 -5.81 -1.61
C LYS A 61 -12.50 -5.88 -2.71
N VAL A 62 -12.21 -5.37 -3.91
CA VAL A 62 -13.19 -5.28 -5.02
C VAL A 62 -13.09 -6.39 -6.06
N ALA A 63 -11.98 -7.14 -6.08
CA ALA A 63 -11.74 -8.21 -7.06
C ALA A 63 -10.83 -9.32 -6.48
N GLU A 64 -10.69 -10.44 -7.17
CA GLU A 64 -9.63 -11.42 -6.90
C GLU A 64 -8.35 -11.07 -7.68
N GLY A 65 -7.21 -11.62 -7.25
CA GLY A 65 -5.92 -11.39 -7.91
C GLY A 65 -5.14 -10.19 -7.37
N MET A 66 -4.32 -9.57 -8.23
CA MET A 66 -3.43 -8.45 -7.89
C MET A 66 -4.18 -7.10 -7.94
N HIS A 67 -3.79 -6.14 -7.11
CA HIS A 67 -4.43 -4.81 -7.02
C HIS A 67 -5.93 -4.84 -6.65
N GLN A 68 -6.27 -5.77 -5.76
CA GLN A 68 -7.63 -6.08 -5.34
C GLN A 68 -8.23 -5.11 -4.32
N TRP A 69 -7.41 -4.34 -3.60
CA TRP A 69 -7.88 -3.43 -2.55
C TRP A 69 -7.98 -1.99 -3.08
N ARG A 70 -9.10 -1.33 -2.77
CA ARG A 70 -9.34 0.08 -3.11
C ARG A 70 -9.82 0.85 -1.90
N LEU A 71 -9.58 2.15 -1.86
CA LEU A 71 -10.04 3.02 -0.78
C LEU A 71 -11.58 3.10 -0.78
N LEU A 72 -12.21 2.75 0.35
CA LEU A 72 -13.66 2.63 0.45
C LEU A 72 -14.38 3.94 0.12
N HIS A 73 -13.90 5.08 0.60
CA HIS A 73 -14.49 6.38 0.30
C HIS A 73 -14.54 6.70 -1.21
N ARG A 74 -13.56 6.21 -2.00
CA ARG A 74 -13.58 6.39 -3.46
C ARG A 74 -14.60 5.48 -4.13
N GLU A 75 -14.78 4.26 -3.61
CA GLU A 75 -15.84 3.35 -4.07
C GLU A 75 -17.22 3.90 -3.74
N VAL A 76 -17.44 4.40 -2.51
CA VAL A 76 -18.70 5.04 -2.12
C VAL A 76 -19.01 6.23 -3.02
N TRP A 77 -18.01 7.09 -3.27
CA TRP A 77 -18.17 8.23 -4.18
C TRP A 77 -18.59 7.77 -5.58
N LYS A 78 -17.90 6.79 -6.15
CA LYS A 78 -18.22 6.23 -7.47
C LYS A 78 -19.63 5.64 -7.50
N GLN A 79 -20.04 4.90 -6.47
CA GLN A 79 -21.38 4.33 -6.39
C GLN A 79 -22.48 5.39 -6.44
N HIS A 80 -22.27 6.54 -5.78
CA HIS A 80 -23.25 7.63 -5.73
C HIS A 80 -23.20 8.58 -6.93
N ARG A 81 -22.02 8.79 -7.53
CA ARG A 81 -21.79 9.78 -8.60
C ARG A 81 -21.57 9.16 -9.99
N GLY A 82 -21.49 7.83 -10.08
CA GLY A 82 -21.21 7.07 -11.31
C GLY A 82 -19.72 6.92 -11.64
N GLU A 83 -18.89 7.90 -11.26
CA GLU A 83 -17.47 7.95 -11.63
C GLU A 83 -16.55 8.25 -10.45
N TYR A 84 -15.26 7.93 -10.60
CA TYR A 84 -14.26 8.32 -9.60
C TYR A 84 -13.99 9.83 -9.63
N PRO A 85 -13.49 10.40 -8.50
CA PRO A 85 -13.02 11.78 -8.47
C PRO A 85 -12.11 12.13 -9.65
N PRO A 86 -12.36 13.23 -10.38
CA PRO A 86 -11.58 13.61 -11.56
C PRO A 86 -10.13 13.93 -11.19
N LYS A 87 -9.23 13.84 -12.17
CA LYS A 87 -7.82 14.18 -11.98
C LYS A 87 -7.68 15.63 -11.49
N GLY A 88 -6.73 15.90 -10.60
CA GLY A 88 -6.51 17.23 -10.03
C GLY A 88 -7.45 17.60 -8.88
N THR A 89 -8.31 16.67 -8.45
CA THR A 89 -9.14 16.82 -7.25
C THR A 89 -8.75 15.81 -6.17
N ALA A 90 -9.22 16.06 -4.95
CA ALA A 90 -9.05 15.19 -3.80
C ALA A 90 -10.40 15.03 -3.09
N LEU A 91 -10.66 13.82 -2.61
CA LEU A 91 -11.80 13.56 -1.76
C LEU A 91 -11.36 13.68 -0.30
N ILE A 92 -12.09 14.48 0.47
CA ILE A 92 -11.81 14.73 1.89
C ILE A 92 -13.00 14.33 2.76
N PHE A 93 -12.71 14.08 4.02
CA PHE A 93 -13.69 13.81 5.07
C PHE A 93 -14.02 15.12 5.80
N ILE A 94 -15.28 15.55 5.79
CA ILE A 94 -15.71 16.82 6.40
C ILE A 94 -15.45 16.81 7.90
N ASN A 95 -15.76 15.71 8.58
CA ASN A 95 -15.53 15.53 10.01
C ASN A 95 -14.08 15.11 10.36
N GLY A 96 -13.20 14.94 9.37
CA GLY A 96 -11.82 14.50 9.57
C GLY A 96 -11.64 13.03 9.96
N ASN A 97 -12.73 12.27 10.15
CA ASN A 97 -12.68 10.84 10.45
C ASN A 97 -12.56 10.03 9.15
N LYS A 98 -11.36 9.50 8.88
CA LYS A 98 -11.04 8.69 7.68
C LYS A 98 -11.82 7.38 7.56
N GLN A 99 -12.52 6.97 8.62
CA GLN A 99 -13.32 5.75 8.66
C GLN A 99 -14.81 6.01 8.45
N ASP A 100 -15.25 7.26 8.53
CA ASP A 100 -16.63 7.64 8.22
C ASP A 100 -16.78 7.91 6.71
N CYS A 101 -17.09 6.84 5.96
CA CYS A 101 -17.22 6.89 4.51
C CYS A 101 -18.64 7.24 4.03
N ASP A 102 -19.51 7.83 4.85
CA ASP A 102 -20.82 8.33 4.40
C ASP A 102 -20.64 9.36 3.27
N ILE A 103 -21.42 9.26 2.19
CA ILE A 103 -21.33 10.18 1.05
C ILE A 103 -21.53 11.65 1.46
N ASN A 104 -22.33 11.92 2.49
CA ASN A 104 -22.58 13.26 3.02
C ASN A 104 -21.39 13.81 3.81
N ASN A 105 -20.52 12.92 4.32
CA ASN A 105 -19.26 13.29 4.96
C ASN A 105 -18.12 13.47 3.94
N LEU A 106 -18.32 13.09 2.68
CA LEU A 106 -17.31 13.18 1.64
C LEU A 106 -17.49 14.46 0.81
N LYS A 107 -16.42 15.26 0.72
CA LYS A 107 -16.40 16.45 -0.11
C LYS A 107 -15.28 16.36 -1.14
N LEU A 108 -15.61 16.70 -2.38
CA LEU A 108 -14.61 16.88 -3.43
C LEU A 108 -14.03 18.30 -3.35
N VAL A 109 -12.71 18.41 -3.38
CA VAL A 109 -11.99 19.69 -3.41
C VAL A 109 -10.90 19.66 -4.46
N THR A 110 -10.52 20.81 -4.98
CA THR A 110 -9.35 20.95 -5.83
C THR A 110 -8.06 20.76 -5.01
N ARG A 111 -6.96 20.42 -5.68
CA ARG A 111 -5.65 20.37 -5.01
C ARG A 111 -5.22 21.72 -4.44
N ARG A 112 -5.63 22.83 -5.06
CA ARG A 112 -5.35 24.19 -4.58
C ARG A 112 -6.05 24.46 -3.25
N GLU A 113 -7.37 24.22 -3.19
CA GLU A 113 -8.13 24.39 -1.94
C GLU A 113 -7.60 23.46 -0.84
N LEU A 114 -7.26 22.21 -1.18
CA LEU A 114 -6.67 21.28 -0.22
C LEU A 114 -5.34 21.79 0.34
N MET A 115 -4.49 22.38 -0.51
CA MET A 115 -3.23 22.97 -0.10
C MET A 115 -3.50 24.15 0.84
N GLU A 116 -4.30 25.12 0.41
CA GLU A 116 -4.63 26.33 1.18
C GLU A 116 -5.18 25.99 2.58
N ARG A 117 -6.00 24.94 2.70
CA ARG A 117 -6.54 24.46 3.98
C ARG A 117 -5.49 23.84 4.91
N ASN A 118 -4.45 23.20 4.36
CA ASN A 118 -3.41 22.52 5.14
C ASN A 118 -2.14 23.36 5.33
N THR A 119 -2.06 24.55 4.73
CA THR A 119 -0.89 25.40 4.80
C THR A 119 -0.70 25.97 6.21
N VAL A 120 0.42 25.59 6.85
CA VAL A 120 0.84 26.08 8.17
C VAL A 120 1.02 27.60 8.23
N GLN A 121 1.27 28.26 7.09
CA GLN A 121 1.45 29.72 7.04
C GLN A 121 0.20 30.49 7.48
N ASN A 122 -0.98 29.88 7.36
CA ASN A 122 -2.26 30.49 7.75
C ASN A 122 -2.56 30.36 9.25
N LEU A 123 -1.71 29.68 10.02
CA LEU A 123 -1.90 29.49 11.46
C LEU A 123 -1.37 30.69 12.27
N PRO A 124 -1.96 30.98 13.44
CA PRO A 124 -1.41 31.89 14.45
C PRO A 124 0.06 31.58 14.79
N GLU A 125 0.85 32.61 15.11
CA GLU A 125 2.31 32.45 15.31
C GLU A 125 2.66 31.55 16.49
N ASN A 126 1.88 31.59 17.58
CA ASN A 126 2.05 30.68 18.72
C ASN A 126 1.91 29.21 18.30
N LEU A 127 0.96 28.87 17.42
CA LEU A 127 0.81 27.52 16.90
C LEU A 127 1.98 27.12 15.99
N LYS A 128 2.46 28.04 15.15
CA LYS A 128 3.66 27.80 14.32
C LYS A 128 4.87 27.47 15.19
N GLN A 129 5.09 28.22 16.27
CA GLN A 129 6.17 27.97 17.23
C GLN A 129 6.06 26.58 17.88
N VAL A 130 4.86 26.20 18.35
CA VAL A 130 4.63 24.88 18.96
C VAL A 130 4.88 23.74 17.96
N ILE A 131 4.42 23.87 16.72
CA ILE A 131 4.66 22.87 15.65
C ILE A 131 6.16 22.71 15.38
N ARG A 132 6.89 23.83 15.24
CA ARG A 132 8.35 23.83 15.06
C ARG A 132 9.06 23.15 16.24
N LEU A 133 8.70 23.51 17.47
CA LEU A 133 9.27 22.96 18.70
C LEU A 133 9.02 21.45 18.80
N LYS A 134 7.80 20.99 18.54
CA LYS A 134 7.45 19.56 18.50
C LYS A 134 8.32 18.79 17.49
N GLY A 135 8.59 19.37 16.32
CA GLY A 135 9.47 18.79 15.31
C GLY A 135 10.93 18.69 15.77
N VAL A 136 11.44 19.70 16.48
CA VAL A 136 12.77 19.67 17.10
C VAL A 136 12.85 18.57 18.16
N LEU A 137 11.86 18.49 19.05
CA LEU A 137 11.80 17.47 20.10
C LEU A 137 11.75 16.05 19.53
N ARG A 138 10.88 15.79 18.54
CA ARG A 138 10.82 14.47 17.86
C ARG A 138 12.16 14.06 17.26
N ARG A 139 12.89 15.00 16.66
CA ARG A 139 14.24 14.71 16.11
C ARG A 139 15.24 14.39 17.21
N LYS A 140 15.20 15.07 18.36
CA LYS A 140 16.07 14.75 19.52
C LYS A 140 15.73 13.40 20.17
N ILE A 141 14.47 13.00 20.18
CA ILE A 141 14.02 11.73 20.79
C ILE A 141 14.31 10.54 19.86
N ASN A 142 14.01 10.68 18.57
CA ASN A 142 14.11 9.58 17.60
C ASN A 142 15.44 9.56 16.86
N GLY A 143 16.18 10.66 16.86
CA GLY A 143 17.56 10.71 16.41
C GLY A 143 18.46 10.22 17.53
N LYS A 144 19.27 9.20 17.22
CA LYS A 144 20.59 9.10 17.84
C LYS A 144 21.39 10.36 17.54
#